data_AF-A0A963U0G8-F1
#
_entry.id   AF-A0A963U0G8-F1
#
_cell.length_a   1.000
_cell.length_b   1.000
_cell.length_c   1.000
_cell.angle_alpha   90.00
_cell.angle_beta   90.00
_cell.angle_gamma   90.00
#
_symmetry.space_group_name_H-M   'P 1'
#
loop_
_entity.id
_entity.type
_entity.pdbx_description
1 polymer ?
#
loop_
_entity_poly.entity_id
_entity_poly.type
_entity_poly.pdbx_seq_one_letter_code
_entity_poly.pdbx_strand_id
1 'polypeptide(L)'
;MLALVAKFFPWAGGLFISAIFLDSLRFKFTGHPTPKHIFETLKDWSGVGLFYPAGPWIIGLGELASSVLLVAAPLALLALRARRFADLSQFAGALVALGVMSGAIFFHLFTPLGIETPVEWSNGVATKFSPALFYSACASWACAAVILILRRESISR
;
A
#
# COMPACT_ATOMS: atom_id res chain seq x y z
N MET A 1 20.18 21.54 -2.08
CA MET A 1 19.38 20.70 -1.16
C MET A 1 18.15 20.09 -1.83
N LEU A 2 17.23 20.90 -2.39
CA LEU A 2 16.00 20.43 -3.06
C LEU A 2 16.24 19.40 -4.20
N ALA A 3 17.24 19.62 -5.06
CA ALA A 3 17.57 18.69 -6.14
C ALA A 3 18.04 17.31 -5.66
N LEU A 4 18.70 17.26 -4.49
CA LEU A 4 19.16 16.00 -3.89
C LEU A 4 17.96 15.23 -3.33
N VAL A 5 17.05 15.92 -2.64
CA VAL A 5 15.79 15.36 -2.11
C VAL A 5 14.95 14.80 -3.26
N ALA A 6 14.74 15.58 -4.33
CA ALA A 6 13.97 15.15 -5.50
C ALA A 6 14.55 13.89 -6.17
N LYS A 7 15.87 13.68 -6.08
CA LYS A 7 16.56 12.53 -6.66
C LYS A 7 16.44 11.26 -5.81
N PHE A 8 16.63 11.37 -4.49
CA PHE A 8 16.70 10.20 -3.61
C PHE A 8 15.39 9.87 -2.91
N PHE A 9 14.50 10.84 -2.70
CA PHE A 9 13.22 10.59 -2.06
C PHE A 9 12.39 9.53 -2.77
N PRO A 10 12.28 9.48 -4.12
CA PRO A 10 11.49 8.44 -4.77
C PRO A 10 11.96 7.02 -4.47
N TRP A 11 13.25 6.84 -4.22
CA TRP A 11 13.83 5.56 -3.82
C TRP A 11 13.55 5.26 -2.35
N ALA A 12 13.82 6.21 -1.46
CA ALA A 12 13.57 6.02 -0.02
C ALA A 12 12.07 5.79 0.26
N GLY A 13 11.19 6.60 -0.32
CA GLY A 13 9.74 6.45 -0.21
C GLY A 13 9.23 5.17 -0.86
N GLY A 14 9.75 4.80 -2.03
CA GLY A 14 9.41 3.54 -2.69
C GLY A 14 9.78 2.31 -1.86
N LEU A 15 10.98 2.32 -1.24
CA LEU A 15 11.41 1.26 -0.33
C LEU A 15 10.56 1.20 0.93
N PHE A 16 10.21 2.36 1.53
CA PHE A 16 9.33 2.41 2.69
C PHE A 16 7.95 1.81 2.40
N ILE A 17 7.30 2.25 1.31
CA ILE A 17 6.00 1.71 0.89
C ILE A 17 6.09 0.21 0.65
N SER A 18 7.08 -0.24 -0.14
CA SER A 18 7.26 -1.66 -0.43
C SER A 18 7.52 -2.49 0.82
N ALA A 19 8.25 -1.99 1.81
CA ALA A 19 8.47 -2.70 3.06
C ALA A 19 7.16 -2.95 3.82
N ILE A 20 6.30 -1.92 3.95
CA ILE A 20 4.98 -2.04 4.59
C ILE A 20 4.07 -2.99 3.79
N PHE A 21 4.03 -2.83 2.46
CA PHE A 21 3.18 -3.63 1.59
C PHE A 21 3.55 -5.10 1.63
N LEU A 22 4.84 -5.43 1.44
CA LEU A 22 5.34 -6.79 1.46
C LEU A 22 5.19 -7.45 2.84
N ASP A 23 5.43 -6.73 3.94
CA ASP A 23 5.17 -7.27 5.28
C ASP A 23 3.68 -7.58 5.48
N SER A 24 2.78 -6.79 4.88
CA SER A 24 1.34 -7.02 4.99
C SER A 24 0.85 -8.24 4.19
N LEU A 25 1.56 -8.64 3.12
CA LEU A 25 1.15 -9.74 2.24
C LEU A 25 1.08 -11.08 2.98
N ARG A 26 2.02 -11.33 3.90
CA ARG A 26 2.02 -12.57 4.69
C ARG A 26 0.70 -12.74 5.43
N PHE A 27 0.11 -11.67 5.96
CA PHE A 27 -1.16 -11.75 6.67
C PHE A 27 -2.33 -12.00 5.70
N LYS A 28 -2.34 -11.35 4.53
CA LYS A 28 -3.44 -11.43 3.56
C LYS A 28 -3.49 -12.77 2.84
N PHE A 29 -2.35 -13.30 2.42
CA PHE A 29 -2.28 -14.55 1.65
C PHE A 29 -2.32 -15.81 2.51
N THR A 30 -2.04 -15.72 3.82
CA THR A 30 -2.17 -16.88 4.73
C THR A 30 -3.47 -16.91 5.52
N GLY A 31 -4.40 -15.97 5.27
CA GLY A 31 -5.69 -15.93 5.97
C GLY A 31 -5.59 -15.57 7.45
N HIS A 32 -4.68 -14.66 7.82
CA HIS A 32 -4.53 -14.22 9.21
C HIS A 32 -5.84 -13.58 9.74
N PRO A 33 -6.16 -13.72 11.04
CA PRO A 33 -7.40 -13.18 11.62
C PRO A 33 -7.59 -11.67 11.46
N THR A 34 -6.51 -10.88 11.47
CA THR A 34 -6.60 -9.40 11.30
C THR A 34 -7.19 -8.97 9.95
N PRO A 35 -6.62 -9.34 8.77
CA PRO A 35 -7.28 -9.06 7.50
C PRO A 35 -8.69 -9.65 7.42
N LYS A 36 -8.91 -10.87 7.93
CA LYS A 36 -10.24 -11.47 7.94
C LYS A 36 -11.26 -10.56 8.64
N HIS A 37 -10.95 -10.10 9.85
CA HIS A 37 -11.79 -9.17 10.60
C HIS A 37 -12.08 -7.88 9.80
N ILE A 38 -11.05 -7.25 9.24
CA ILE A 38 -11.20 -6.01 8.46
C ILE A 38 -12.18 -6.22 7.30
N PHE A 39 -11.96 -7.25 6.48
CA PHE A 39 -12.73 -7.47 5.27
C PHE A 39 -14.13 -8.05 5.54
N GLU A 40 -14.31 -8.84 6.59
CA GLU A 40 -15.64 -9.27 7.05
C GLU A 40 -16.45 -8.08 7.58
N THR A 41 -15.86 -7.18 8.37
CA THR A 41 -16.54 -5.95 8.81
C THR A 41 -17.02 -5.11 7.63
N LEU A 42 -16.22 -4.95 6.58
CA LEU A 42 -16.62 -4.22 5.38
C LEU A 42 -17.72 -4.93 4.60
N LYS A 43 -17.62 -6.25 4.45
CA LYS A 43 -18.64 -7.09 3.82
C LYS A 43 -19.98 -6.94 4.54
N ASP A 44 -19.99 -7.05 5.86
CA ASP A 44 -21.20 -7.03 6.68
C ASP A 44 -21.83 -5.63 6.70
N TRP A 45 -21.00 -4.58 6.73
CA TRP A 45 -21.47 -3.19 6.63
C TRP A 45 -22.08 -2.86 5.26
N SER A 46 -21.43 -3.27 4.18
CA SER A 46 -21.83 -2.85 2.83
C SER A 46 -22.82 -3.81 2.15
N GLY A 47 -22.95 -5.04 2.65
CA GLY A 47 -23.66 -6.14 1.98
C GLY A 47 -22.96 -6.67 0.72
N VAL A 48 -21.71 -6.26 0.44
CA VAL A 48 -21.00 -6.62 -0.80
C VAL A 48 -20.08 -7.80 -0.54
N GLY A 49 -20.45 -8.96 -1.10
CA GLY A 49 -19.69 -10.20 -0.96
C GLY A 49 -18.26 -10.16 -1.52
N LEU A 50 -17.90 -9.17 -2.35
CA LEU A 50 -16.55 -9.02 -2.89
C LEU A 50 -15.51 -8.72 -1.80
N PHE A 51 -15.91 -8.04 -0.71
CA PHE A 51 -14.97 -7.69 0.36
C PHE A 51 -14.33 -8.94 0.99
N TYR A 52 -15.07 -10.04 1.15
CA TYR A 52 -14.52 -11.27 1.68
C TYR A 52 -15.14 -12.52 1.04
N PRO A 53 -14.34 -13.48 0.53
CA PRO A 53 -12.88 -13.65 0.77
C PRO A 53 -11.96 -13.00 -0.28
N ALA A 54 -12.50 -12.36 -1.32
CA ALA A 54 -11.69 -11.86 -2.43
C ALA A 54 -10.91 -10.57 -2.10
N GLY A 55 -11.44 -9.69 -1.25
CA GLY A 55 -10.82 -8.41 -0.90
C GLY A 55 -9.36 -8.49 -0.45
N PRO A 56 -9.00 -9.35 0.53
CA PRO A 56 -7.60 -9.52 0.95
C PRO A 56 -6.66 -9.85 -0.22
N TRP A 57 -7.09 -10.70 -1.14
CA TRP A 57 -6.31 -11.10 -2.32
C TRP A 57 -6.17 -9.95 -3.31
N ILE A 58 -7.26 -9.25 -3.63
CA ILE A 58 -7.25 -8.13 -4.57
C ILE A 58 -6.32 -7.03 -4.08
N ILE A 59 -6.44 -6.65 -2.79
CA ILE A 59 -5.58 -5.62 -2.19
C ILE A 59 -4.14 -6.10 -2.10
N GLY A 60 -3.89 -7.35 -1.69
CA GLY A 60 -2.55 -7.92 -1.64
C GLY A 60 -1.86 -7.98 -3.01
N LEU A 61 -2.59 -8.28 -4.08
CA LEU A 61 -2.06 -8.24 -5.44
C LEU A 61 -1.74 -6.79 -5.88
N GLY A 62 -2.56 -5.82 -5.51
CA GLY A 62 -2.28 -4.40 -5.75
C GLY A 62 -1.03 -3.91 -5.03
N GLU A 63 -0.84 -4.32 -3.77
CA GLU A 63 0.35 -4.02 -2.98
C GLU A 63 1.61 -4.68 -3.53
N LEU A 64 1.52 -5.94 -3.96
CA LEU A 64 2.62 -6.64 -4.62
C LEU A 64 3.00 -5.96 -5.93
N ALA A 65 2.01 -5.64 -6.78
CA ALA A 65 2.23 -4.94 -8.04
C ALA A 65 2.87 -3.56 -7.82
N SER A 66 2.38 -2.79 -6.85
CA SER A 66 2.97 -1.52 -6.46
C SER A 66 4.42 -1.69 -6.01
N SER A 67 4.72 -2.70 -5.20
CA SER A 67 6.08 -2.97 -4.70
C SER A 67 7.05 -3.32 -5.82
N VAL A 68 6.60 -4.12 -6.80
CA VAL A 68 7.37 -4.44 -8.01
C VAL A 68 7.67 -3.16 -8.80
N LEU A 69 6.67 -2.32 -9.01
CA LEU A 69 6.78 -1.08 -9.80
C LEU A 69 7.59 0.02 -9.09
N LEU A 70 7.60 0.06 -7.76
CA LEU A 70 8.35 1.05 -6.99
C LEU A 70 9.84 0.71 -6.86
N VAL A 71 10.19 -0.59 -6.87
CA VAL A 71 11.54 -1.06 -6.53
C VAL A 71 12.12 -2.02 -7.57
N ALA A 72 11.52 -3.20 -7.79
CA ALA A 72 12.14 -4.25 -8.59
C ALA A 72 12.26 -3.87 -10.08
N ALA A 73 11.16 -3.43 -10.68
CA ALA A 73 11.12 -2.99 -12.07
C ALA A 73 12.04 -1.79 -12.36
N PRO A 74 12.03 -0.69 -11.59
CA PRO A 74 12.93 0.44 -11.87
C PRO A 74 14.40 0.09 -11.69
N LEU A 75 14.77 -0.81 -10.77
CA LEU A 75 16.16 -1.30 -10.66
C LEU A 75 16.58 -2.07 -11.92
N ALA A 76 15.74 -2.99 -12.41
CA ALA A 76 15.99 -3.73 -13.64
C ALA A 76 16.10 -2.78 -14.86
N LEU A 77 15.20 -1.80 -14.97
CA LEU A 77 15.20 -0.81 -16.04
C LEU A 77 16.43 0.10 -15.99
N LEU A 78 16.91 0.46 -14.79
CA LEU A 78 18.18 1.18 -14.64
C LEU A 78 19.39 0.35 -15.10
N ALA A 79 19.40 -0.97 -14.82
CA ALA A 79 20.45 -1.86 -15.32
C ALA A 79 20.48 -1.90 -16.87
N LEU A 80 19.30 -1.81 -17.50
CA LEU A 80 19.14 -1.68 -18.95
C LEU A 80 19.37 -0.25 -19.48
N ARG A 81 19.83 0.69 -18.65
CA ARG A 81 20.02 2.12 -18.98
C ARG A 81 18.74 2.83 -19.44
N ALA A 82 17.57 2.28 -19.11
CA ALA A 82 16.26 2.76 -19.49
C ALA A 82 15.68 3.72 -18.43
N ARG A 83 16.40 4.81 -18.13
CA ARG A 83 16.09 5.70 -17.00
C ARG A 83 14.67 6.29 -17.04
N ARG A 84 14.18 6.69 -18.22
CA ARG A 84 12.82 7.20 -18.37
C ARG A 84 11.77 6.16 -17.97
N PHE A 85 11.95 4.92 -18.38
CA PHE A 85 11.04 3.83 -18.04
C PHE A 85 11.11 3.46 -16.56
N ALA A 86 12.28 3.56 -15.93
CA ALA A 86 12.41 3.41 -14.48
C ALA A 86 11.60 4.48 -13.73
N ASP A 87 11.68 5.73 -14.17
CA ASP A 87 10.92 6.84 -13.57
C ASP A 87 9.40 6.67 -13.78
N LEU A 88 8.97 6.22 -14.97
CA LEU A 88 7.57 5.86 -15.27
C LEU A 88 7.08 4.68 -14.42
N SER A 89 7.93 3.68 -14.20
CA SER A 89 7.61 2.52 -13.36
C SER A 89 7.34 2.96 -11.92
N GLN A 90 8.20 3.81 -11.34
CA GLN A 90 7.97 4.38 -10.00
C GLN A 90 6.72 5.26 -9.95
N PHE A 91 6.44 6.04 -11.00
CA PHE A 91 5.19 6.80 -11.08
C PHE A 91 3.97 5.88 -11.05
N ALA A 92 3.95 4.83 -11.87
CA ALA A 92 2.86 3.86 -11.90
C ALA A 92 2.70 3.12 -10.56
N GLY A 93 3.81 2.69 -9.96
CA GLY A 93 3.80 2.03 -8.65
C GLY A 93 3.26 2.94 -7.54
N ALA A 94 3.62 4.23 -7.55
CA ALA A 94 3.08 5.22 -6.62
C ALA A 94 1.59 5.50 -6.85
N LEU A 95 1.12 5.47 -8.11
CA LEU A 95 -0.30 5.63 -8.41
C LEU A 95 -1.13 4.46 -7.84
N VAL A 96 -0.64 3.23 -7.99
CA VAL A 96 -1.26 2.04 -7.38
C VAL A 96 -1.25 2.15 -5.86
N ALA A 97 -0.11 2.50 -5.25
CA ALA A 97 -0.03 2.70 -3.79
C ALA A 97 -1.01 3.76 -3.29
N LEU A 98 -1.09 4.91 -3.97
CA LEU A 98 -2.00 5.98 -3.61
C LEU A 98 -3.46 5.51 -3.67
N GLY A 99 -3.85 4.78 -4.72
CA GLY A 99 -5.20 4.23 -4.86
C GLY A 99 -5.55 3.24 -3.75
N VAL A 100 -4.67 2.25 -3.50
CA VAL A 100 -4.88 1.24 -2.45
C VAL A 100 -4.98 1.90 -1.07
N MET A 101 -4.05 2.81 -0.74
CA MET A 101 -4.06 3.49 0.56
C MET A 101 -5.24 4.46 0.70
N SER A 102 -5.67 5.12 -0.38
CA SER A 102 -6.87 5.97 -0.34
C SER A 102 -8.12 5.15 -0.01
N GLY A 103 -8.26 3.97 -0.61
CA GLY A 103 -9.33 3.03 -0.27
C GLY A 103 -9.28 2.58 1.19
N ALA A 104 -8.10 2.18 1.68
CA ALA A 104 -7.91 1.79 3.07
C ALA A 104 -8.28 2.92 4.04
N ILE A 105 -7.71 4.12 3.85
CA ILE A 105 -7.98 5.29 4.69
C ILE A 105 -9.48 5.65 4.67
N PHE A 106 -10.09 5.65 3.49
CA PHE A 106 -11.52 5.92 3.36
C PHE A 106 -12.36 4.92 4.17
N PHE A 107 -12.10 3.62 4.02
CA PHE A 107 -12.87 2.61 4.74
C PHE A 107 -12.65 2.68 6.26
N HIS A 108 -11.45 3.01 6.73
CA HIS A 108 -11.20 3.22 8.16
C HIS A 108 -11.94 4.44 8.74
N LEU A 109 -12.10 5.52 7.96
CA LEU A 109 -12.72 6.77 8.44
C LEU A 109 -14.24 6.83 8.28
N PHE A 110 -14.78 6.16 7.26
CA PHE A 110 -16.19 6.32 6.86
C PHE A 110 -17.02 5.04 6.98
N THR A 111 -16.48 4.00 7.63
CA THR A 111 -17.22 2.77 7.95
C THR A 111 -17.04 2.38 9.41
N PRO A 112 -17.81 1.39 9.91
CA PRO A 112 -17.68 0.87 11.28
C PRO A 112 -16.30 0.27 11.60
N LEU A 113 -15.41 0.13 10.63
CA LEU A 113 -14.06 -0.41 10.82
C LEU A 113 -13.24 0.39 11.84
N GLY A 114 -13.33 1.73 11.80
CA GLY A 114 -12.55 2.62 12.66
C GLY A 114 -11.03 2.52 12.42
N ILE A 115 -10.23 3.28 13.16
CA ILE A 115 -8.75 3.29 12.98
C ILE A 115 -8.04 2.20 13.80
N GLU A 116 -8.68 1.70 14.86
CA GLU A 116 -8.15 0.69 15.77
C GLU A 116 -8.40 -0.70 15.19
N THR A 117 -7.33 -1.47 14.96
CA THR A 117 -7.44 -2.83 14.42
C THR A 117 -6.80 -3.87 15.34
N PRO A 118 -7.32 -5.11 15.37
CA PRO A 118 -6.70 -6.18 16.15
C PRO A 118 -5.27 -6.46 15.70
N VAL A 119 -4.33 -6.39 16.63
CA VAL A 119 -2.91 -6.75 16.40
C VAL A 119 -2.49 -8.03 17.10
N GLU A 120 -3.31 -8.50 18.05
CA GLU A 120 -3.04 -9.70 18.82
C GLU A 120 -4.33 -10.51 19.01
N TRP A 121 -4.19 -11.83 18.97
CA TRP A 121 -5.29 -12.79 18.99
C TRP A 121 -4.98 -13.93 19.96
N SER A 122 -5.96 -14.29 20.78
CA SER A 122 -5.91 -15.46 21.66
C SER A 122 -7.22 -16.23 21.57
N ASN A 123 -7.15 -17.54 21.31
CA ASN A 123 -8.31 -18.42 21.15
C ASN A 123 -9.37 -17.87 20.17
N GLY A 124 -8.93 -17.20 19.09
CA GLY A 124 -9.82 -16.60 18.09
C GLY A 124 -10.45 -15.26 18.49
N VAL A 125 -10.13 -14.73 19.67
CA VAL A 125 -10.61 -13.45 20.17
C VAL A 125 -9.49 -12.41 20.12
N ALA A 126 -9.81 -11.20 19.65
CA ALA A 126 -8.86 -10.09 19.66
C ALA A 126 -8.55 -9.65 21.09
N THR A 127 -7.27 -9.63 21.47
CA THR A 127 -6.83 -9.25 22.82
C THR A 127 -6.23 -7.85 22.89
N LYS A 128 -5.78 -7.32 21.74
CA LYS A 128 -5.16 -6.00 21.66
C LYS A 128 -5.47 -5.31 20.33
N PHE A 129 -5.72 -4.00 20.41
CA PHE A 129 -5.98 -3.13 19.27
C PHE A 129 -4.88 -2.07 19.15
N SER A 130 -4.63 -1.61 17.93
CA SER A 130 -3.70 -0.53 17.65
C SER A 130 -4.07 0.24 16.37
N PRO A 131 -3.80 1.56 16.29
CA PRO A 131 -3.97 2.36 15.09
C PRO A 131 -2.73 2.33 14.17
N ALA A 132 -1.73 1.50 14.48
CA ALA A 132 -0.46 1.47 13.75
C ALA A 132 -0.61 1.20 12.24
N LEU A 133 -1.56 0.33 11.85
CA LEU A 133 -1.85 0.06 10.43
C LEU A 133 -2.46 1.28 9.72
N PHE A 134 -3.30 2.05 10.41
CA PHE A 134 -3.86 3.27 9.86
C PHE A 134 -2.77 4.34 9.65
N TYR A 135 -1.89 4.53 10.64
CA TYR A 135 -0.79 5.47 10.52
C TYR A 135 0.22 5.09 9.44
N SER A 136 0.52 3.79 9.28
CA SER A 136 1.37 3.34 8.18
C SER A 136 0.72 3.53 6.82
N ALA A 137 -0.61 3.39 6.72
CA ALA A 137 -1.36 3.71 5.51
C ALA A 137 -1.27 5.20 5.16
N CYS A 138 -1.45 6.10 6.13
CA CYS A 138 -1.30 7.55 5.94
C CYS A 138 0.12 7.95 5.51
N ALA A 139 1.14 7.38 6.15
CA ALA A 139 2.54 7.63 5.79
C ALA A 139 2.85 7.13 4.36
N SER A 140 2.39 5.94 4.01
CA SER A 140 2.57 5.35 2.68
C SER A 140 1.85 6.18 1.61
N TRP A 141 0.64 6.66 1.91
CA TRP A 141 -0.12 7.56 1.05
C TRP A 141 0.63 8.88 0.80
N ALA A 142 1.18 9.49 1.84
CA ALA A 142 1.94 10.73 1.72
C ALA A 142 3.23 10.53 0.90
N CYS A 143 3.96 9.45 1.14
CA CYS A 143 5.12 9.08 0.33
C CYS A 143 4.73 8.88 -1.14
N ALA A 144 3.63 8.16 -1.42
CA ALA A 144 3.15 7.92 -2.79
C ALA A 144 2.80 9.23 -3.50
N ALA A 145 2.10 10.15 -2.82
CA ALA A 145 1.77 11.47 -3.36
C ALA A 145 3.03 12.27 -3.74
N VAL A 146 4.05 12.28 -2.88
CA VAL A 146 5.33 12.95 -3.16
C VAL A 146 6.05 12.29 -4.34
N ILE A 147 6.05 10.96 -4.45
CA ILE A 147 6.65 10.26 -5.60
C ILE A 147 5.96 10.66 -6.90
N LEU A 148 4.62 10.71 -6.94
CA LEU A 148 3.87 11.15 -8.13
C LEU A 148 4.26 12.56 -8.54
N ILE A 149 4.34 13.48 -7.59
CA ILE A 149 4.76 14.87 -7.85
C ILE A 149 6.18 14.91 -8.41
N LEU A 150 7.12 14.15 -7.86
CA LEU A 150 8.51 14.13 -8.29
C LEU A 150 8.75 13.41 -9.62
N ARG A 151 7.90 12.44 -9.98
CA ARG A 151 8.01 11.63 -11.20
C ARG A 151 7.09 12.09 -12.33
N ARG A 152 6.23 13.10 -12.14
CA ARG A 152 5.28 13.59 -13.15
C ARG A 152 5.89 13.93 -14.52
N GLU A 153 7.11 14.47 -14.54
CA GLU A 153 7.82 14.86 -15.78
C GLU A 153 8.19 13.68 -16.68
N SER A 154 8.12 12.45 -16.15
CA SER A 154 8.38 11.24 -16.94
C SER A 154 7.25 10.93 -17.94
N ILE A 155 6.05 11.50 -17.74
CA ILE A 155 4.87 11.31 -18.60
C ILE A 155 4.83 12.31 -19.76
N SER A 156 5.31 13.53 -19.56
CA SER A 156 5.17 14.64 -20.51
C SER A 156 6.27 14.75 -21.57
N ARG A 157 7.32 13.92 -21.47
CA ARG A 157 8.46 13.88 -22.41
C ARG A 157 8.39 12.67 -23.32
#